data_AF-A0A2M7ZUD1-F1
#
_entry.id   AF-A0A2M7ZUD1-F1
#
_cell.length_a   1.000
_cell.length_b   1.000
_cell.length_c   1.000
_cell.angle_alpha   90.00
_cell.angle_beta   90.00
_cell.angle_gamma   90.00
#
_symmetry.space_group_name_H-M   'P 1'
#
loop_
_entity.id
_entity.type
_entity.pdbx_description
1 polymer ?
#
loop_
_entity_poly.entity_id
_entity_poly.type
_entity_poly.pdbx_seq_one_letter_code
_entity_poly.pdbx_strand_id
1 'polypeptide(L)'
;MLKTKYSIVCLLFITSILYAQFPPAIEQWSVPVRIDSFSIPTRYEMQASFNNKLDTIYFFRSSGIYFSMRIDSVWSSPLKLNSNVNNGQPIMCPTISRDGKRLYFSRWGGYGSWDLWYSEWSNSNQQWGPSINLGPHINSSSIE
;
A
#
# COMPACT_ATOMS: atom_id res chain seq x y z
N MET A 1 29.29 10.67 5.60
CA MET A 1 28.02 10.72 6.35
C MET A 1 27.25 9.44 6.12
N LEU A 2 27.17 8.56 7.14
CA LEU A 2 26.37 7.34 7.09
C LEU A 2 24.89 7.76 7.09
N LYS A 3 24.16 7.44 6.01
CA LYS A 3 22.70 7.57 6.00
C LYS A 3 22.14 6.50 6.93
N THR A 4 21.68 6.89 8.11
CA THR A 4 20.92 6.01 9.02
C THR A 4 19.72 5.45 8.25
N LYS A 5 19.68 4.13 8.05
CA LYS A 5 18.59 3.47 7.33
C LYS A 5 17.45 3.28 8.31
N TYR A 6 16.37 4.04 8.14
CA TYR A 6 15.14 3.82 8.88
C TYR A 6 14.31 2.71 8.22
N SER A 7 13.95 1.69 8.99
CA SER A 7 12.96 0.65 8.69
C SER A 7 11.65 1.00 9.38
N ILE A 8 10.54 1.01 8.63
CA ILE A 8 9.19 1.16 9.18
C ILE A 8 8.45 -0.16 9.01
N VAL A 9 7.75 -0.58 10.06
CA VAL A 9 6.81 -1.71 10.01
C VAL A 9 5.41 -1.16 10.25
N CYS A 10 4.52 -1.44 9.29
CA CYS A 10 3.07 -1.29 9.46
C CYS A 10 2.53 -2.56 10.12
N LEU A 11 1.84 -2.40 11.24
CA LEU A 11 1.07 -3.47 11.86
C LEU A 11 -0.41 -3.13 11.69
N LEU A 12 -1.15 -4.08 11.13
CA LEU A 12 -2.58 -3.96 10.93
C LEU A 12 -3.29 -4.87 11.91
N PHE A 13 -4.06 -4.25 12.78
CA PHE A 13 -5.15 -4.94 13.47
C PHE A 13 -6.41 -4.64 12.66
N ILE A 14 -7.31 -5.62 12.57
CA ILE A 14 -8.43 -5.75 11.62
C ILE A 14 -9.33 -4.48 11.49
N THR A 15 -9.18 -3.50 12.38
CA THR A 15 -9.96 -2.27 12.46
C THR A 15 -9.12 -0.98 12.57
N SER A 16 -7.79 -1.03 12.53
CA SER A 16 -6.94 0.16 12.67
C SER A 16 -5.55 0.00 12.06
N ILE A 17 -5.11 1.06 11.39
CA ILE A 17 -3.75 1.16 10.85
C ILE A 17 -2.82 1.78 11.90
N LEU A 18 -1.75 1.05 12.26
CA LEU A 18 -0.66 1.54 13.10
C LEU A 18 0.68 1.48 12.37
N TYR A 19 1.60 2.37 12.74
CA TYR A 19 2.98 2.31 12.28
C TYR A 19 3.98 2.50 13.43
N ALA A 20 5.14 1.86 13.31
CA ALA A 20 6.29 2.03 14.20
C ALA A 20 7.58 2.18 13.37
N GLN A 21 8.56 2.93 13.90
CA GLN A 21 9.80 3.28 13.21
C GLN A 21 11.04 2.72 13.95
N PHE A 22 12.07 2.37 13.19
CA PHE A 22 13.39 1.94 13.67
C PHE A 22 14.49 2.43 12.71
N PRO A 23 15.71 2.77 13.14
CA PRO A 23 16.07 3.08 14.51
C PRO A 23 15.64 4.52 14.80
N PRO A 24 14.88 4.80 15.86
CA PRO A 24 14.87 6.14 16.44
C PRO A 24 16.26 6.46 16.99
N ALA A 25 16.40 7.64 17.60
CA ALA A 25 17.66 8.11 18.18
C ALA A 25 18.35 7.14 19.18
N ILE A 26 17.67 6.07 19.61
CA ILE A 26 18.11 5.13 20.64
C ILE A 26 17.98 3.64 20.23
N GLU A 27 18.14 3.28 18.96
CA GLU A 27 18.21 1.88 18.48
C GLU A 27 17.13 0.91 19.03
N GLN A 28 15.91 1.40 19.26
CA GLN A 28 14.77 0.59 19.74
C GLN A 28 13.51 0.90 18.92
N TRP A 29 12.50 0.05 18.80
CA TRP A 29 11.28 0.47 18.09
C TRP A 29 10.58 1.67 18.75
N SER A 30 9.99 2.58 17.95
CA SER A 30 9.11 3.62 18.49
C SER A 30 7.82 3.02 19.07
N VAL A 31 7.17 3.75 19.98
CA VAL A 31 5.79 3.41 20.38
C VAL A 31 4.90 3.40 19.12
N PRO A 32 4.02 2.39 18.94
CA PRO A 32 3.10 2.37 17.81
C PRO A 32 2.20 3.60 17.79
N VAL A 33 2.12 4.26 16.63
CA VAL A 33 1.25 5.41 16.42
C VAL A 33 0.06 4.99 15.56
N ARG A 34 -1.15 5.20 16.08
CA ARG A 34 -2.39 4.96 15.35
C ARG A 34 -2.66 6.10 14.36
N ILE A 35 -3.15 5.76 13.17
CA ILE A 35 -3.55 6.75 12.16
C ILE A 35 -5.05 7.07 12.33
N ASP A 36 -5.38 7.79 13.39
CA ASP A 36 -6.78 8.10 13.75
C ASP A 36 -7.44 9.12 12.80
N SER A 37 -6.67 9.91 12.05
CA SER A 37 -7.23 10.97 11.19
C SER A 37 -8.13 10.43 10.07
N PHE A 38 -7.98 9.15 9.70
CA PHE A 38 -8.83 8.54 8.68
C PHE A 38 -9.15 7.07 8.87
N SER A 39 -8.46 6.34 9.75
CA SER A 39 -8.74 4.93 9.99
C SER A 39 -9.95 4.82 10.90
N ILE A 40 -11.03 4.22 10.40
CA ILE A 40 -12.30 4.13 11.11
C ILE A 40 -12.58 2.66 11.41
N PRO A 41 -12.84 2.26 12.68
CA PRO A 41 -13.02 0.86 13.06
C PRO A 41 -14.12 0.08 12.32
N THR A 42 -15.10 0.80 11.75
CA THR A 42 -16.24 0.19 11.04
C THR A 42 -15.92 -0.15 9.58
N ARG A 43 -14.74 0.23 9.07
CA ARG A 43 -14.33 -0.11 7.70
C ARG A 43 -13.34 -1.26 7.73
N TYR A 44 -13.56 -2.23 6.86
CA TYR A 44 -12.61 -3.30 6.64
C TYR A 44 -11.37 -2.75 5.93
N GLU A 45 -10.30 -2.55 6.70
CA GLU A 45 -9.01 -2.04 6.26
C GLU A 45 -7.96 -3.13 6.49
N MET A 46 -7.19 -3.44 5.46
CA MET A 46 -6.12 -4.43 5.53
C MET A 46 -4.97 -4.03 4.63
N GLN A 47 -3.85 -4.71 4.87
CA GLN A 47 -2.54 -4.58 4.22
C GLN A 47 -2.16 -3.17 3.76
N ALA A 48 -1.17 -2.58 4.44
CA ALA A 48 -0.71 -1.24 4.20
C ALA A 48 0.77 -1.23 3.85
N SER A 49 1.15 -0.35 2.93
CA SER A 49 2.52 -0.14 2.52
C SER A 49 2.79 1.35 2.39
N PHE A 50 3.91 1.80 2.91
CA PHE A 50 4.40 3.15 2.66
C PHE A 50 5.18 3.22 1.33
N ASN A 51 5.21 4.41 0.73
CA ASN A 51 6.22 4.73 -0.27
C ASN A 51 7.60 4.91 0.39
N ASN A 52 8.64 5.03 -0.44
CA ASN A 52 10.02 5.19 0.01
C ASN A 52 10.30 6.49 0.80
N LYS A 53 9.43 7.50 0.69
CA LYS A 53 9.51 8.76 1.44
C LYS A 53 8.75 8.72 2.76
N LEU A 54 7.96 7.66 2.99
CA LEU A 54 7.13 7.49 4.19
C LEU A 54 6.09 8.60 4.37
N ASP A 55 5.78 9.33 3.29
CA ASP A 55 4.79 10.41 3.24
C ASP A 55 3.49 9.96 2.60
N THR A 56 3.45 8.76 2.00
CA THR A 56 2.25 8.20 1.37
C THR A 56 2.05 6.77 1.84
N ILE A 57 0.85 6.47 2.29
CA ILE A 57 0.43 5.11 2.68
C ILE A 57 -0.61 4.62 1.69
N TYR A 58 -0.43 3.41 1.19
CA TYR A 58 -1.38 2.69 0.35
C TYR A 58 -1.95 1.53 1.17
N PHE A 59 -3.26 1.31 1.09
CA PHE A 59 -3.91 0.27 1.87
C PHE A 59 -5.20 -0.19 1.20
N PHE A 60 -5.62 -1.42 1.47
CA PHE A 60 -6.94 -1.86 1.05
C PHE A 60 -8.00 -1.30 2.01
N ARG A 61 -9.11 -0.82 1.46
CA ARG A 61 -10.30 -0.42 2.21
C ARG A 61 -11.56 -0.85 1.48
N SER A 62 -12.28 -1.81 2.06
CA SER A 62 -13.60 -2.33 1.69
C SER A 62 -13.80 -2.83 0.25
N SER A 63 -13.46 -2.04 -0.76
CA SER A 63 -13.75 -2.28 -2.18
C SER A 63 -12.60 -1.91 -3.11
N GLY A 64 -11.40 -1.68 -2.58
CA GLY A 64 -10.25 -1.39 -3.41
C GLY A 64 -9.07 -0.81 -2.66
N ILE A 65 -8.08 -0.37 -3.42
CA ILE A 65 -6.86 0.24 -2.89
C ILE A 65 -7.06 1.75 -2.79
N TYR A 66 -6.76 2.27 -1.61
CA TYR A 66 -6.77 3.68 -1.27
C TYR A 66 -5.36 4.15 -0.94
N PHE A 67 -5.17 5.46 -0.96
CA PHE A 67 -3.97 6.09 -0.44
C PHE A 67 -4.31 7.31 0.41
N SER A 68 -3.42 7.65 1.33
CA SER A 68 -3.43 8.91 2.07
C SER A 68 -2.02 9.49 2.07
N MET A 69 -1.94 10.82 2.04
CA MET A 69 -0.69 11.57 2.06
C MET A 69 -0.51 12.26 3.41
N ARG A 70 0.72 12.31 3.90
CA ARG A 70 1.10 13.04 5.10
C ARG A 70 1.51 14.46 4.71
N ILE A 71 0.73 15.44 5.13
CA ILE A 71 0.94 16.87 4.89
C ILE A 71 1.05 17.53 6.27
N ASP A 72 2.15 18.24 6.53
CA ASP A 72 2.41 18.91 7.81
C ASP A 72 2.19 18.01 9.04
N SER A 73 2.73 16.80 8.97
CA SER A 73 2.61 15.73 9.97
C SER A 73 1.23 15.08 10.13
N VAL A 74 0.20 15.57 9.43
CA VAL A 74 -1.18 15.05 9.47
C VAL A 74 -1.46 14.23 8.21
N TRP A 75 -2.10 13.07 8.36
CA TRP A 75 -2.54 12.30 7.20
C TRP A 75 -3.86 12.83 6.64
N SER A 76 -3.91 13.01 5.32
CA SER A 76 -5.06 13.50 4.58
C SER A 76 -6.22 12.49 4.58
N SER A 77 -7.42 12.97 4.24
CA SER A 77 -8.53 12.08 3.87
C SER A 77 -8.11 11.11 2.75
N PRO A 78 -8.37 9.80 2.88
CA PRO A 78 -7.91 8.83 1.89
C PRO A 78 -8.70 8.92 0.60
N LEU A 79 -7.99 8.76 -0.50
CA LEU A 79 -8.54 8.77 -1.84
C LEU A 79 -8.43 7.36 -2.44
N LYS A 80 -9.47 6.90 -3.12
CA LYS A 80 -9.44 5.65 -3.88
C LYS A 80 -8.49 5.83 -5.06
N LEU A 81 -7.60 4.86 -5.33
CA LEU A 81 -6.78 4.91 -6.54
C LEU A 81 -7.64 4.90 -7.81
N ASN A 82 -7.08 5.44 -8.90
CA ASN A 82 -7.76 5.56 -10.19
C ASN A 82 -8.16 4.20 -10.79
N SER A 83 -8.93 4.24 -11.88
CA SER A 83 -9.47 3.05 -12.56
C SER A 83 -8.39 2.16 -13.20
N ASN A 84 -7.18 2.68 -13.42
CA ASN A 84 -6.06 1.88 -13.88
C ASN A 84 -5.67 0.77 -12.88
N VAL A 85 -5.88 1.04 -11.58
CA VAL A 85 -5.68 0.09 -10.48
C VAL A 85 -7.02 -0.50 -10.05
N ASN A 86 -7.98 0.34 -9.66
CA ASN A 86 -9.31 -0.07 -9.21
C ASN A 86 -10.28 -0.18 -10.40
N ASN A 87 -10.11 -1.20 -11.25
CA ASN A 87 -10.90 -1.38 -12.48
C ASN A 87 -12.27 -2.08 -12.28
N GLY A 88 -12.76 -2.16 -11.04
CA GLY A 88 -14.02 -2.83 -10.69
C GLY A 88 -13.89 -4.32 -10.36
N GLN A 89 -12.76 -4.96 -10.65
CA GLN A 89 -12.50 -6.32 -10.18
C GLN A 89 -12.09 -6.31 -8.69
N PRO A 90 -12.41 -7.36 -7.93
CA PRO A 90 -11.88 -7.55 -6.58
C PRO A 90 -10.35 -7.41 -6.56
N ILE A 91 -9.82 -6.61 -5.64
CA ILE A 91 -8.40 -6.24 -5.55
C ILE A 91 -8.01 -6.07 -4.10
N MET A 92 -6.81 -6.49 -3.71
CA MET A 92 -6.33 -6.38 -2.34
C MET A 92 -4.80 -6.38 -2.26
N CYS A 93 -4.29 -6.30 -1.04
CA CYS A 93 -2.88 -6.52 -0.73
C CYS A 93 -1.89 -5.56 -1.41
N PRO A 94 -2.10 -4.22 -1.35
CA PRO A 94 -1.18 -3.28 -1.97
C PRO A 94 0.21 -3.33 -1.33
N THR A 95 1.25 -3.30 -2.17
CA THR A 95 2.65 -3.24 -1.77
C THR A 95 3.43 -2.33 -2.68
N ILE A 96 4.12 -1.35 -2.10
CA ILE A 96 5.01 -0.47 -2.86
C ILE A 96 6.40 -1.09 -2.92
N SER A 97 6.94 -1.13 -4.13
CA SER A 97 8.36 -1.43 -4.37
C SER A 97 9.28 -0.48 -3.63
N ARG A 98 10.48 -0.97 -3.30
CA ARG A 98 11.49 -0.21 -2.55
C ARG A 98 11.87 1.13 -3.19
N ASP A 99 11.88 1.21 -4.52
CA ASP A 99 12.21 2.43 -5.25
C ASP A 99 11.00 3.37 -5.43
N GLY A 100 9.81 2.95 -4.99
CA GLY A 100 8.56 3.70 -5.09
C GLY A 100 7.96 3.74 -6.49
N LYS A 101 8.52 3.03 -7.48
CA LYS A 101 8.10 3.14 -8.88
C LYS A 101 7.00 2.18 -9.28
N ARG A 102 6.84 1.10 -8.52
CA ARG A 102 5.83 0.05 -8.73
C ARG A 102 4.95 -0.16 -7.53
N LEU A 103 3.65 -0.31 -7.78
CA LEU A 103 2.65 -0.80 -6.84
C LEU A 103 2.24 -2.20 -7.28
N TYR A 104 2.53 -3.19 -6.44
CA TYR A 104 2.09 -4.57 -6.59
C TYR A 104 0.80 -4.79 -5.80
N PHE A 105 -0.05 -5.69 -6.28
CA PHE A 105 -1.29 -6.06 -5.62
C PHE A 105 -1.83 -7.38 -6.19
N SER A 106 -2.73 -8.02 -5.44
CA SER A 106 -3.50 -9.16 -5.94
C SER A 106 -4.83 -8.67 -6.52
N ARG A 107 -5.24 -9.21 -7.65
CA ARG A 107 -6.51 -8.87 -8.30
C ARG A 107 -7.14 -10.10 -8.93
N TRP A 108 -8.47 -10.14 -8.84
CA TRP A 108 -9.26 -11.21 -9.44
C TRP A 108 -9.13 -11.24 -10.98
N GLY A 109 -8.94 -12.45 -11.52
CA GLY A 109 -8.80 -12.73 -12.95
C GLY A 109 -7.34 -12.73 -13.43
N GLY A 110 -7.13 -13.20 -14.66
CA GLY A 110 -5.80 -13.46 -15.21
C GLY A 110 -5.66 -14.94 -15.56
N TYR A 111 -4.61 -15.58 -15.07
CA TYR A 111 -4.34 -17.01 -15.26
C TYR A 111 -5.08 -17.87 -14.24
N GLY A 112 -5.20 -17.42 -12.99
CA GLY A 112 -5.96 -18.05 -11.91
C GLY A 112 -7.10 -17.17 -11.37
N SER A 113 -7.43 -17.35 -10.09
CA SER A 113 -8.36 -16.49 -9.35
C SER A 113 -7.69 -15.18 -8.94
N TRP A 114 -6.72 -15.24 -8.04
CA TRP A 114 -6.08 -14.10 -7.37
C TRP A 114 -4.65 -13.90 -7.87
N ASP A 115 -4.53 -13.41 -9.09
CA ASP A 115 -3.23 -13.17 -9.71
C ASP A 115 -2.50 -11.96 -9.10
N LEU A 116 -1.18 -11.99 -9.16
CA LEU A 116 -0.33 -10.82 -8.93
C LEU A 116 -0.31 -9.93 -10.17
N TRP A 117 -0.51 -8.65 -9.92
CA TRP A 117 -0.43 -7.56 -10.88
C TRP A 117 0.49 -6.45 -10.35
N TYR A 118 0.97 -5.59 -11.25
CA TYR A 118 1.63 -4.36 -10.86
C TYR A 118 1.17 -3.16 -11.70
N SER A 119 1.34 -1.98 -11.16
CA SER A 119 1.19 -0.71 -11.88
C SER A 119 2.45 0.14 -11.67
N GLU A 120 2.83 0.92 -12.68
CA GLU A 120 3.97 1.84 -12.61
C GLU A 120 3.52 3.29 -12.34
N TRP A 121 4.30 4.01 -11.53
CA TRP A 121 4.02 5.40 -11.20
C TRP A 121 4.41 6.31 -12.38
N SER A 122 3.45 7.09 -12.89
CA SER A 122 3.69 8.12 -13.89
C SER A 122 4.00 9.46 -13.22
N ASN A 123 5.23 9.95 -13.40
CA ASN A 123 5.62 11.29 -12.95
C ASN A 123 4.91 12.40 -13.73
N SER A 124 4.58 12.19 -15.01
CA SER A 124 3.92 13.21 -15.84
C SER A 124 2.47 13.44 -15.39
N ASN A 125 1.79 12.34 -15.03
CA ASN A 125 0.36 12.38 -14.71
C ASN A 125 0.10 12.35 -13.20
N GLN A 126 1.16 12.18 -12.40
CA GLN A 126 1.10 12.01 -10.94
C GLN A 126 0.10 10.92 -10.51
N GLN A 127 0.09 9.82 -11.25
CA GLN A 127 -0.88 8.74 -11.09
C GLN A 127 -0.27 7.38 -11.43
N TRP A 128 -0.89 6.33 -10.89
CA TRP A 128 -0.60 4.95 -11.30
C TRP A 128 -1.13 4.67 -12.71
N GLY A 129 -0.28 4.06 -13.54
CA GLY A 129 -0.61 3.65 -14.91
C GLY A 129 -1.43 2.36 -14.98
N PRO A 130 -1.83 1.92 -16.19
CA PRO A 130 -2.52 0.66 -16.40
C PRO A 130 -1.81 -0.52 -15.73
N SER A 131 -2.60 -1.45 -15.20
CA SER A 131 -2.11 -2.58 -14.45
C SER A 131 -1.73 -3.76 -15.35
N ILE A 132 -0.58 -4.37 -15.07
CA ILE A 132 0.05 -5.41 -15.88
C ILE A 132 0.12 -6.70 -15.05
N ASN A 133 -0.37 -7.81 -15.60
CA ASN A 133 -0.31 -9.13 -14.98
C ASN A 133 1.14 -9.63 -14.99
N LEU A 134 1.60 -10.27 -13.91
CA LEU A 134 2.99 -10.75 -13.83
C LEU A 134 3.25 -12.01 -14.68
N GLY A 135 2.23 -12.56 -15.34
CA GLY A 135 2.37 -13.68 -16.25
C GLY A 135 2.35 -15.05 -15.56
N PRO A 136 2.33 -16.13 -16.34
CA PRO A 136 2.14 -17.50 -15.85
C PRO A 136 3.39 -18.10 -15.22
N HIS A 137 4.53 -17.40 -15.29
CA HIS A 137 5.75 -17.79 -14.56
C HIS A 137 5.69 -17.40 -13.09
N ILE A 138 4.83 -16.43 -12.74
CA ILE A 138 4.64 -15.96 -11.37
C ILE A 138 3.28 -16.41 -10.85
N ASN A 139 2.23 -16.27 -11.67
CA ASN A 139 0.88 -16.65 -11.31
C ASN A 139 0.61 -18.12 -11.68
N SER A 140 -0.09 -18.84 -10.80
CA SER A 140 -0.54 -20.20 -11.07
C SER A 140 -1.89 -20.20 -11.82
N SER A 141 -2.22 -21.31 -12.48
CA SER A 141 -3.55 -21.49 -13.11
C SER A 141 -4.61 -21.99 -12.13
N SER A 142 -4.23 -22.27 -10.88
CA SER A 142 -5.13 -22.75 -9.84
C SER A 142 -5.85 -21.59 -9.15
N ILE A 143 -6.93 -21.93 -8.44
CA ILE A 143 -7.53 -21.02 -7.48
C ILE A 143 -6.65 -21.04 -6.22
N GLU A 144 -6.02 -19.91 -5.93
CA GLU A 144 -5.38 -19.61 -4.64
C GLU A 144 -6.29 -18.74 -3.77
#